data_AF-A0A2D9QAF1-F1
#
_entry.id   AF-A0A2D9QAF1-F1
#
_cell.length_a   1.000
_cell.length_b   1.000
_cell.length_c   1.000
_cell.angle_alpha   90.00
_cell.angle_beta   90.00
_cell.angle_gamma   90.00
#
_symmetry.space_group_name_H-M   'P 1'
#
loop_
_entity.id
_entity.type
_entity.pdbx_description
1 polymer ?
#
loop_
_entity_poly.entity_id
_entity_poly.type
_entity_poly.pdbx_seq_one_letter_code
_entity_poly.pdbx_strand_id
1 'polypeptide(L)'
;MNVFLILVATKLKIDIMALPSNYITEAEARSLQDNWVATRAVDIERAMGSADTREFLFSVAELEQYLKYIRDNSKSVDPGVRIYFGAYDNETNDKATVFLAPTVGTNEGAANDYNLSPLNKGISGWPPKNY
;
A
#
# COMPACT_ATOMS: atom_id res chain seq x y z
N MET A 1 -6.50 -21.54 43.14
CA MET A 1 -6.10 -21.21 41.76
C MET A 1 -5.56 -19.77 41.77
N ASN A 2 -4.28 -19.61 41.47
CA ASN A 2 -3.45 -18.48 41.88
C ASN A 2 -3.78 -17.21 41.07
N VAL A 3 -4.21 -16.13 41.73
CA VAL A 3 -4.57 -14.83 41.11
C VAL A 3 -3.44 -14.27 40.26
N PHE A 4 -2.19 -14.58 40.62
CA PHE A 4 -0.99 -14.21 39.87
C PHE A 4 -0.94 -14.88 38.48
N LEU A 5 -1.42 -16.11 38.35
CA LEU A 5 -1.48 -16.85 37.08
C LEU A 5 -2.55 -16.27 36.15
N ILE A 6 -3.67 -15.82 36.71
CA ILE A 6 -4.75 -15.18 35.97
C ILE A 6 -4.28 -13.82 35.45
N LEU A 7 -3.62 -13.00 36.28
CA LEU A 7 -3.13 -11.69 35.86
C LEU A 7 -2.08 -11.78 34.74
N VAL A 8 -1.15 -12.74 34.83
CA VAL A 8 -0.15 -12.99 33.79
C VAL A 8 -0.80 -13.50 32.49
N ALA A 9 -1.76 -14.42 32.56
CA ALA A 9 -2.50 -14.90 31.38
C ALA A 9 -3.36 -13.80 30.72
N THR A 10 -3.89 -12.87 31.52
CA THR A 10 -4.69 -11.74 31.00
C THR A 10 -3.78 -10.70 30.34
N LYS A 11 -2.59 -10.44 30.90
CA LYS A 11 -1.59 -9.55 30.31
C LYS A 11 -0.95 -10.15 29.04
N LEU A 12 -0.73 -11.47 29.00
CA LEU A 12 -0.24 -12.18 27.81
C LEU A 12 -1.23 -12.15 26.63
N LYS A 13 -2.53 -12.07 26.90
CA LYS A 13 -3.57 -11.90 25.86
C LYS A 13 -3.66 -10.47 25.32
N ILE A 14 -3.23 -9.48 26.10
CA ILE A 14 -3.32 -8.06 25.76
C ILE A 14 -2.19 -7.62 24.81
N ASP A 15 -1.04 -8.32 24.81
CA ASP A 15 0.13 -7.95 23.99
C ASP A 15 0.43 -8.90 22.80
N ILE A 16 -0.52 -9.75 22.40
CA ILE A 16 -0.47 -10.29 21.03
C ILE A 16 -0.85 -9.12 20.13
N MET A 17 0.15 -8.37 19.63
CA MET A 17 -0.04 -7.25 18.71
C MET A 17 -1.14 -7.59 17.71
N ALA A 18 -2.31 -7.02 17.89
CA ALA A 18 -3.47 -7.38 17.09
C ALA A 18 -3.16 -7.01 15.65
N LEU A 19 -3.05 -8.02 14.78
CA LEU A 19 -2.92 -7.79 13.35
C LEU A 19 -4.07 -6.88 12.90
N PRO A 20 -3.82 -5.93 11.99
CA PRO A 20 -4.89 -5.10 11.43
C PRO A 20 -6.02 -6.00 10.93
N SER A 21 -7.29 -5.67 11.19
CA SER A 21 -8.42 -6.55 10.87
C SER A 21 -8.57 -6.88 9.37
N ASN A 22 -7.88 -6.13 8.51
CA ASN A 22 -7.88 -6.24 7.05
C ASN A 22 -6.58 -6.82 6.47
N TYR A 23 -5.76 -7.50 7.28
CA TYR A 23 -4.58 -8.19 6.77
C TYR A 23 -4.95 -9.39 5.89
N ILE A 24 -4.06 -9.74 4.96
CA ILE A 24 -4.09 -11.02 4.23
C ILE A 24 -2.87 -11.85 4.63
N THR A 25 -2.96 -13.15 4.46
CA THR A 25 -1.83 -14.05 4.68
C THR A 25 -0.75 -13.87 3.60
N GLU A 26 0.48 -14.29 3.91
CA GLU A 26 1.57 -14.30 2.92
C GLU A 26 1.22 -15.16 1.70
N ALA A 27 0.59 -16.33 1.90
CA ALA A 27 0.20 -17.23 0.82
C ALA A 27 -0.88 -16.61 -0.11
N GLU A 28 -1.83 -15.86 0.47
CA GLU A 28 -2.83 -15.11 -0.32
C GLU A 28 -2.16 -14.01 -1.14
N ALA A 29 -1.24 -13.24 -0.54
CA ALA A 29 -0.48 -12.20 -1.25
C ALA A 29 0.35 -12.78 -2.40
N ARG A 30 1.05 -13.91 -2.18
CA ARG A 30 1.79 -14.65 -3.22
C ARG A 30 0.88 -15.08 -4.36
N SER A 31 -0.26 -15.70 -4.03
CA SER A 31 -1.23 -16.14 -5.03
C SER A 31 -1.78 -14.98 -5.87
N LEU A 32 -2.04 -13.83 -5.26
CA LEU A 32 -2.50 -12.64 -5.97
C LEU A 32 -1.43 -12.11 -6.94
N GLN A 33 -0.16 -12.06 -6.52
CA GLN A 33 0.94 -11.60 -7.36
C GLN A 33 1.24 -12.59 -8.50
N ASP A 34 1.27 -13.89 -8.22
CA ASP A 34 1.43 -14.93 -9.23
C ASP A 34 0.34 -14.83 -10.30
N ASN A 35 -0.92 -14.66 -9.89
CA ASN A 35 -2.03 -14.45 -10.82
C ASN A 35 -1.85 -13.18 -11.66
N TRP A 36 -1.37 -12.08 -11.08
CA TRP A 36 -1.11 -10.85 -11.82
C TRP A 36 -0.01 -11.04 -12.87
N VAL A 37 1.10 -11.69 -12.50
CA VAL A 37 2.21 -12.01 -13.41
C VAL A 37 1.77 -12.93 -14.53
N ALA A 38 1.00 -13.97 -14.22
CA ALA A 38 0.53 -14.95 -15.21
C ALA A 38 -0.54 -14.41 -16.16
N THR A 39 -1.16 -13.26 -15.86
CA THR A 39 -2.25 -12.70 -16.67
C THR A 39 -1.96 -11.28 -17.17
N ARG A 40 -1.92 -10.29 -16.28
CA ARG A 40 -1.83 -8.87 -16.66
C ARG A 40 -0.44 -8.50 -17.15
N ALA A 41 0.62 -8.99 -16.48
CA ALA A 41 1.98 -8.70 -16.92
C ALA A 41 2.23 -9.25 -18.33
N VAL A 42 1.68 -10.42 -18.68
CA VAL A 42 1.82 -11.01 -20.02
C VAL A 42 1.33 -10.06 -21.12
N ASP A 43 0.16 -9.47 -20.95
CA ASP A 43 -0.41 -8.60 -21.98
C ASP A 43 0.23 -7.21 -21.99
N ILE A 44 0.55 -6.66 -20.81
CA ILE A 44 1.26 -5.36 -20.68
C ILE A 44 2.65 -5.45 -21.32
N GLU A 45 3.45 -6.44 -20.92
CA GLU A 45 4.83 -6.58 -21.38
C GLU A 45 4.89 -6.91 -22.88
N ARG A 46 3.90 -7.66 -23.40
CA ARG A 46 3.75 -7.87 -24.84
C ARG A 46 3.48 -6.57 -25.58
N ALA A 47 2.57 -5.73 -25.07
CA ALA A 47 2.22 -4.45 -25.68
C ALA A 47 3.39 -3.45 -25.61
N MET A 48 4.11 -3.41 -24.50
CA MET A 48 5.27 -2.55 -24.28
C MET A 48 6.55 -3.06 -24.96
N GLY A 49 6.59 -4.34 -25.36
CA GLY A 49 7.79 -5.00 -25.89
C GLY A 49 8.91 -5.17 -24.87
N SER A 50 8.66 -4.94 -23.58
CA SER A 50 9.63 -5.04 -22.49
C SER A 50 8.93 -5.33 -21.16
N ALA A 51 9.71 -5.77 -20.16
CA ALA A 51 9.20 -5.91 -18.80
C ALA A 51 8.71 -4.57 -18.24
N ASP A 52 7.76 -4.61 -17.32
CA ASP A 52 7.24 -3.40 -16.65
C ASP A 52 7.32 -3.52 -15.13
N THR A 53 7.33 -2.37 -14.45
CA THR A 53 7.36 -2.29 -12.99
C THR A 53 6.07 -2.84 -12.39
N ARG A 54 6.19 -3.63 -11.34
CA ARG A 54 5.03 -4.22 -10.62
C ARG A 54 5.18 -4.24 -9.11
N GLU A 55 6.25 -3.65 -8.58
CA GLU A 55 6.46 -3.50 -7.15
C GLU A 55 6.98 -2.09 -6.85
N PHE A 56 6.53 -1.56 -5.71
CA PHE A 56 6.75 -0.19 -5.32
C PHE A 56 7.08 -0.16 -3.82
N LEU A 57 8.33 0.17 -3.53
CA LEU A 57 8.87 0.19 -2.18
C LEU A 57 8.80 1.61 -1.62
N PHE A 58 8.22 1.75 -0.44
CA PHE A 58 8.27 2.95 0.39
C PHE A 58 8.85 2.55 1.74
N SER A 59 9.63 3.43 2.36
CA SER A 59 10.03 3.17 3.75
C SER A 59 8.85 3.40 4.70
N VAL A 60 8.85 2.70 5.83
CA VAL A 60 7.86 2.90 6.89
C VAL A 60 7.87 4.37 7.36
N ALA A 61 9.05 4.95 7.54
CA ALA A 61 9.20 6.34 7.98
C ALA A 61 8.58 7.35 7.00
N GLU A 62 8.74 7.14 5.70
CA GLU A 62 8.11 8.00 4.68
C GLU A 62 6.59 7.87 4.70
N LEU A 63 6.07 6.64 4.84
CA LEU A 63 4.63 6.42 4.95
C LEU A 63 4.06 7.05 6.22
N GLU A 64 4.74 6.92 7.36
CA GLU A 64 4.33 7.56 8.61
C GLU A 64 4.32 9.09 8.50
N GLN A 65 5.36 9.67 7.90
CA GLN A 65 5.44 11.11 7.62
C GLN A 65 4.29 11.55 6.71
N TYR A 66 4.01 10.79 5.65
CA TYR A 66 2.94 11.10 4.71
C TYR A 66 1.55 11.00 5.33
N LEU A 67 1.29 9.97 6.13
CA LEU A 67 0.06 9.82 6.88
C LEU A 67 -0.10 10.95 7.91
N LYS A 68 0.98 11.40 8.54
CA LYS A 68 0.96 12.58 9.41
C LYS A 68 0.59 13.85 8.63
N TYR A 69 1.20 14.08 7.47
CA TYR A 69 0.87 15.21 6.59
C TYR A 69 -0.62 15.23 6.25
N ILE A 70 -1.22 14.09 5.89
CA ILE A 70 -2.66 14.01 5.59
C ILE A 70 -3.50 14.36 6.81
N ARG A 71 -3.20 13.76 7.98
CA ARG A 71 -3.95 14.01 9.22
C ARG A 71 -3.91 15.47 9.65
N ASP A 72 -2.75 16.12 9.52
CA ASP A 72 -2.57 17.50 9.98
C ASP A 72 -3.23 18.54 9.05
N ASN A 73 -3.37 18.22 7.75
CA ASN A 73 -3.78 19.18 6.72
C ASN A 73 -5.16 18.90 6.11
N SER A 74 -5.73 17.72 6.33
CA SER A 74 -7.08 17.44 5.85
C SER A 74 -8.14 18.20 6.65
N LYS A 75 -9.20 18.61 5.96
CA LYS A 75 -10.41 19.14 6.61
C LYS A 75 -11.37 18.03 7.05
N SER A 76 -11.11 16.78 6.66
CA SER A 76 -11.92 15.64 7.06
C SER A 76 -11.55 15.19 8.47
N VAL A 77 -12.57 14.73 9.21
CA VAL A 77 -12.38 14.08 10.52
C VAL A 77 -11.80 12.68 10.39
N ASP A 78 -11.95 12.05 9.22
CA ASP A 78 -11.49 10.68 8.93
C ASP A 78 -10.93 10.62 7.50
N PRO A 79 -9.75 11.23 7.23
CA PRO A 79 -9.15 11.17 5.91
C PRO A 79 -8.59 9.77 5.62
N GLY A 80 -8.67 9.36 4.36
CA GLY A 80 -8.13 8.08 3.89
C GLY A 80 -6.94 8.26 2.93
N VAL A 81 -6.46 7.12 2.43
CA VAL A 81 -5.48 7.05 1.35
C VAL A 81 -6.00 6.10 0.27
N ARG A 82 -5.98 6.54 -0.97
CA ARG A 82 -6.28 5.71 -2.15
C ARG A 82 -5.01 5.52 -2.96
N ILE A 83 -4.77 4.29 -3.41
CA ILE A 83 -3.64 3.97 -4.28
C ILE A 83 -4.15 3.89 -5.72
N TYR A 84 -3.55 4.66 -6.61
CA TYR A 84 -3.80 4.59 -8.05
C TYR A 84 -2.62 3.96 -8.75
N PHE A 85 -2.90 3.11 -9.74
CA PHE A 85 -1.92 2.82 -10.79
C PHE A 85 -1.76 4.05 -11.68
N GLY A 86 -0.52 4.34 -12.05
CA GLY A 86 -0.15 5.34 -13.04
C GLY A 86 0.96 4.79 -13.94
N ALA A 87 1.38 5.60 -14.90
CA ALA A 87 2.56 5.31 -15.71
C ALA A 87 3.33 6.61 -15.94
N TYR A 88 4.65 6.50 -16.03
CA TYR A 88 5.44 7.54 -16.64
C TYR A 88 5.27 7.45 -18.16
N ASP A 89 5.25 8.60 -18.82
CA ASP A 89 5.27 8.71 -20.28
C ASP A 89 6.14 9.91 -20.64
N ASN A 90 7.44 9.71 -20.49
CA ASN A 90 8.44 10.71 -20.85
C ASN A 90 9.64 10.06 -21.51
N GLU A 91 10.51 10.87 -22.11
CA GLU A 91 11.67 10.44 -22.91
C GLU A 91 12.60 9.47 -22.17
N THR A 92 12.61 9.51 -20.84
CA THR A 92 13.55 8.74 -20.00
C THR A 92 12.90 7.59 -19.24
N ASN A 93 11.56 7.53 -19.19
CA ASN A 93 10.84 6.52 -18.41
C ASN A 93 9.40 6.37 -18.91
N ASP A 94 9.05 5.14 -19.29
CA ASP A 94 7.74 4.70 -19.78
C ASP A 94 7.08 3.65 -18.86
N LYS A 95 7.61 3.47 -17.65
CA LYS A 95 7.22 2.38 -16.74
C LYS A 95 5.99 2.71 -15.89
N ALA A 96 5.27 1.67 -15.50
CA ALA A 96 4.22 1.78 -14.51
C ALA A 96 4.72 2.31 -13.17
N THR A 97 3.84 3.01 -12.45
CA THR A 97 4.05 3.52 -11.10
C THR A 97 2.76 3.41 -10.28
N VAL A 98 2.84 3.73 -9.00
CA VAL A 98 1.67 4.04 -8.17
C VAL A 98 1.83 5.39 -7.51
N PHE A 99 0.69 6.00 -7.18
CA PHE A 99 0.69 7.10 -6.22
C PHE A 99 -0.41 6.94 -5.18
N LEU A 100 -0.09 7.39 -3.96
CA LEU A 100 -0.97 7.40 -2.82
C LEU A 100 -1.62 8.78 -2.76
N ALA A 101 -2.92 8.87 -3.02
CA ALA A 101 -3.70 10.09 -2.98
C ALA A 101 -4.50 10.21 -1.68
N PRO A 102 -4.51 11.37 -1.00
CA PRO A 102 -5.37 11.60 0.16
C PRO A 102 -6.84 11.60 -0.25
N THR A 103 -7.73 11.16 0.64
CA THR A 103 -9.19 11.19 0.41
C THR A 103 -9.89 11.94 1.55
N VAL A 104 -11.06 12.49 1.26
CA VAL A 104 -11.90 13.18 2.27
C VAL A 104 -12.68 12.21 3.17
N GLY A 105 -12.47 10.90 3.03
CA GLY A 105 -13.19 9.85 3.74
C GLY A 105 -12.70 8.46 3.36
N THR A 106 -13.13 7.45 4.14
CA THR A 106 -12.81 6.02 3.93
C THR A 106 -13.97 5.20 3.36
N ASN A 107 -15.16 5.80 3.24
CA ASN A 107 -16.36 5.16 2.72
C ASN A 107 -16.32 4.98 1.19
N GLU A 108 -17.16 4.07 0.69
CA GLU A 108 -17.39 3.91 -0.74
C GLU A 108 -17.77 5.24 -1.39
N GLY A 109 -17.14 5.56 -2.52
CA GLY A 109 -17.39 6.81 -3.25
C GLY A 109 -16.74 8.06 -2.64
N ALA A 110 -15.98 7.96 -1.53
CA ALA A 110 -15.26 9.12 -0.99
C ALA A 110 -14.38 9.79 -2.06
N ALA A 111 -14.41 11.12 -2.15
CA ALA A 111 -13.59 11.85 -3.12
C ALA A 111 -12.10 11.87 -2.71
N ASN A 112 -11.21 12.05 -3.69
CA ASN A 112 -9.84 12.47 -3.37
C ASN A 112 -9.87 13.87 -2.74
N ASP A 113 -8.96 14.15 -1.81
CA ASP A 113 -8.71 15.51 -1.34
C ASP A 113 -7.66 16.18 -2.22
N TYR A 114 -8.12 16.85 -3.27
CA TYR A 114 -7.24 17.52 -4.25
C TYR A 114 -6.52 18.76 -3.69
N ASN A 115 -6.77 19.16 -2.45
CA ASN A 115 -6.01 20.22 -1.79
C ASN A 115 -4.68 19.70 -1.20
N LEU A 116 -4.53 18.37 -1.12
CA LEU A 116 -3.35 17.71 -0.57
C LEU A 116 -2.57 17.01 -1.67
N SER A 117 -1.24 17.02 -1.56
CA SER A 117 -0.35 16.46 -2.58
C SER A 117 -0.25 14.94 -2.45
N PRO A 118 -0.29 14.18 -3.57
CA PRO A 118 -0.08 12.74 -3.57
C PRO A 118 1.41 12.36 -3.42
N LEU A 119 1.68 11.13 -2.95
CA LEU A 119 3.02 10.54 -2.85
C LEU A 119 3.25 9.53 -3.97
N ASN A 120 4.29 9.68 -4.81
CA ASN A 120 4.64 8.77 -5.93
C ASN A 120 6.14 8.37 -5.93
N LYS A 121 6.97 8.89 -5.03
CA LYS A 121 8.45 8.72 -5.10
C LYS A 121 8.97 7.40 -4.50
N GLY A 122 8.22 6.31 -4.68
CA GLY A 122 8.66 4.98 -4.25
C GLY A 122 9.85 4.49 -5.08
N ILE A 123 10.61 3.55 -4.53
CA ILE A 123 11.72 2.88 -5.21
C ILE A 123 11.17 1.61 -5.87
N SER A 124 11.61 1.31 -7.08
CA SER A 124 11.33 0.03 -7.73
C SER A 124 12.64 -0.67 -8.09
N GLY A 125 12.68 -1.98 -7.92
CA GLY A 125 13.76 -2.86 -8.35
C GLY A 125 13.68 -3.20 -9.84
N TRP A 126 14.84 -3.32 -10.46
CA TRP A 126 14.98 -3.79 -11.84
C TRP A 126 15.96 -4.97 -11.93
N PRO A 127 15.56 -6.15 -12.40
CA PRO A 127 14.19 -6.52 -12.81
C PRO A 127 13.19 -6.50 -11.62
N PRO A 128 11.88 -6.42 -11.89
CA PRO A 128 10.87 -6.42 -10.83
C PRO A 128 10.93 -7.71 -9.99
N LYS A 129 10.82 -7.57 -8.67
CA LYS A 129 10.81 -8.71 -7.75
C LYS A 129 9.43 -9.35 -7.71
N ASN A 130 9.38 -10.68 -7.67
CA ASN A 130 8.16 -11.38 -7.28
C ASN A 130 7.98 -11.29 -5.78
N TYR A 131 6.72 -11.30 -5.35
CA TYR A 131 6.36 -11.45 -3.95
C TYR A 131 6.69 -12.88 -3.50
#